data_AF-A0AA37LBY4-F1
#
_entry.id   AF-A0AA37LBY4-F1
#
_cell.length_a   1.000
_cell.length_b   1.000
_cell.length_c   1.000
_cell.angle_alpha   90.00
_cell.angle_beta   90.00
_cell.angle_gamma   90.00
#
_symmetry.space_group_name_H-M   'P 1'
#
loop_
_entity.id
_entity.type
_entity.pdbx_description
1 polymer ?
#
loop_
_entity_poly.entity_id
_entity_poly.type
_entity_poly.pdbx_seq_one_letter_code
_entity_poly.pdbx_strand_id
1 'polypeptide(L)'
;MIRQALYETRPDMIEQAYNGSSPANPHPDHGNTHDHNHSHDMYHIGHCFDLVRQSMTCKPDLTIEVGDPALGGVTGFGTEHQCINWQQLMDWMRDNE
;
A
#
# COMPACT_ATOMS: atom_id res chain seq x y z
N MET A 1 -15.12 -1.26 -13.78
CA MET A 1 -14.62 0.07 -14.18
C MET A 1 -14.32 1.01 -12.99
N ILE A 2 -14.63 0.65 -11.74
CA ILE A 2 -14.31 1.47 -10.54
C ILE A 2 -12.81 1.40 -10.17
N ARG A 3 -12.13 0.29 -10.47
CA ARG A 3 -10.71 0.09 -10.12
C ARG A 3 -9.73 1.01 -10.86
N GLN A 4 -10.02 1.35 -12.11
CA GLN A 4 -9.18 2.25 -12.90
C GLN A 4 -9.22 3.69 -12.34
N ALA A 5 -10.42 4.15 -11.97
CA ALA A 5 -10.64 5.51 -11.48
C ALA A 5 -9.90 5.80 -10.16
N LEU A 6 -9.71 4.82 -9.28
CA LEU A 6 -8.98 5.02 -8.02
C LEU A 6 -7.47 5.27 -8.23
N TYR A 7 -6.88 4.73 -9.30
CA TYR A 7 -5.49 5.02 -9.68
C TYR A 7 -5.33 6.37 -10.36
N GLU A 8 -6.33 6.75 -11.15
CA GLU A 8 -6.33 8.02 -11.90
C GLU A 8 -6.67 9.23 -11.01
N THR A 9 -7.23 9.02 -9.81
CA THR A 9 -7.73 10.09 -8.92
C THR A 9 -6.79 10.48 -7.78
N ARG A 10 -5.50 10.10 -7.82
CA ARG A 10 -4.45 10.61 -6.91
C ARG A 10 -3.45 11.55 -7.64
N PRO A 11 -3.90 12.70 -8.18
CA PRO A 11 -3.03 13.67 -8.84
C PRO A 11 -2.03 14.34 -7.88
N ASP A 12 -2.30 14.30 -6.57
CA ASP A 12 -1.46 14.83 -5.49
C ASP A 12 -0.06 14.18 -5.43
N MET A 13 0.04 12.91 -5.81
CA MET A 13 1.31 12.18 -5.83
C MET A 13 2.16 12.49 -7.07
N ILE A 14 1.54 12.89 -8.18
CA ILE A 14 2.22 13.22 -9.44
C ILE A 14 2.83 14.62 -9.38
N GLU A 15 2.15 15.57 -8.74
CA GLU A 15 2.59 16.97 -8.68
C GLU A 15 3.79 17.19 -7.74
N GLN A 16 3.90 16.39 -6.67
CA GLN A 16 5.04 16.45 -5.73
C GLN A 16 6.37 16.00 -6.37
N ALA A 17 6.33 15.08 -7.34
CA ALA A 17 7.53 14.66 -8.07
C ALA A 17 8.06 15.76 -9.01
N TYR A 18 7.20 16.67 -9.47
CA TYR A 18 7.55 17.71 -10.44
C TYR A 18 8.21 18.95 -9.80
N ASN A 19 7.90 19.24 -8.53
CA ASN A 19 8.29 20.50 -7.87
C ASN A 19 9.59 20.42 -7.04
N GLY A 20 10.29 19.29 -7.02
CA GLY A 20 11.50 19.07 -6.21
C GLY A 20 12.84 19.52 -6.81
N SER A 21 12.85 20.08 -8.02
CA SER A 21 14.08 20.40 -8.77
C SER A 21 14.62 21.80 -8.46
N SER A 22 15.42 21.92 -7.39
CA SER A 22 16.36 23.05 -7.23
C SER A 22 17.55 22.92 -8.20
N PRO A 23 18.08 24.02 -8.79
CA PRO A 23 19.13 23.94 -9.80
C PRO A 23 20.53 24.09 -9.17
N ALA A 24 21.43 23.12 -9.36
CA ALA A 24 22.87 23.40 -9.42
C ALA A 24 23.71 22.20 -9.91
N ASN A 25 24.54 22.49 -10.92
CA ASN A 25 25.73 21.80 -11.44
C ASN A 25 25.56 20.75 -12.55
N PRO A 26 26.07 21.01 -13.77
CA PRO A 26 26.11 20.04 -14.86
C PRO A 26 27.35 19.15 -14.71
N HIS A 27 27.15 17.88 -14.41
CA HIS A 27 28.18 16.85 -14.55
C HIS A 27 28.15 16.26 -15.97
N PRO A 28 29.29 15.91 -16.59
CA PRO A 28 29.32 15.43 -17.96
C PRO A 28 28.75 14.01 -18.06
N ASP A 29 27.88 13.88 -19.06
CA ASP A 29 27.15 12.71 -19.52
C ASP A 29 28.04 11.46 -19.71
N HIS A 30 27.70 10.40 -18.98
CA HIS A 30 28.06 9.03 -19.30
C HIS A 30 26.83 8.14 -19.21
N GLY A 31 26.09 8.06 -20.33
CA GLY A 31 25.63 6.76 -20.85
C GLY A 31 24.19 6.39 -20.50
N ASN A 32 23.36 6.33 -21.54
CA ASN A 32 22.00 5.77 -21.58
C ASN A 32 21.05 6.30 -20.50
N THR A 33 20.57 7.52 -20.69
CA THR A 33 19.31 7.96 -20.09
C THR A 33 18.17 7.20 -20.76
N HIS A 34 17.92 5.97 -20.31
CA HIS A 34 16.58 5.44 -20.39
C HIS A 34 15.69 6.40 -19.59
N ASP A 35 14.95 7.26 -20.29
CA ASP A 35 13.78 7.94 -19.76
C ASP A 35 12.76 6.87 -19.37
N HIS A 36 13.01 6.21 -18.24
CA HIS A 36 12.08 5.30 -17.62
C HIS A 36 10.94 6.17 -17.13
N ASN A 37 9.88 6.19 -17.94
CA ASN A 37 8.63 6.86 -17.67
C ASN A 37 8.19 6.60 -16.21
N HIS A 38 8.51 7.52 -15.29
CA HIS A 38 8.27 7.34 -13.85
C HIS A 38 6.80 7.05 -13.53
N SER A 39 5.88 7.46 -14.40
CA SER A 39 4.45 7.12 -14.30
C SER A 39 4.15 5.64 -14.54
N HIS A 40 4.92 4.99 -15.42
CA HIS A 40 4.83 3.55 -15.67
C HIS A 40 5.26 2.79 -14.40
N ASP A 41 6.35 3.18 -13.76
CA ASP A 41 6.86 2.50 -12.56
C ASP A 41 5.88 2.59 -11.36
N MET A 42 5.22 3.74 -11.17
CA MET A 42 4.18 3.88 -10.14
C MET A 42 2.92 3.08 -10.42
N TYR A 43 2.50 2.96 -11.69
CA TYR A 43 1.38 2.08 -12.06
C TYR A 43 1.68 0.59 -11.80
N HIS A 44 2.92 0.16 -12.07
CA HIS A 44 3.35 -1.23 -11.83
C HIS A 44 3.31 -1.58 -10.35
N ILE A 45 3.80 -0.67 -9.50
CA ILE A 45 3.77 -0.84 -8.06
C ILE A 45 2.32 -0.74 -7.53
N GLY A 46 1.51 0.16 -8.09
CA GLY A 46 0.13 0.39 -7.70
C GLY A 46 -0.71 -0.88 -7.77
N HIS A 47 -0.76 -1.55 -8.92
CA HIS A 47 -1.57 -2.77 -9.03
C HIS A 47 -1.09 -3.90 -8.10
N CYS A 48 0.22 -3.96 -7.79
CA CYS A 48 0.77 -4.92 -6.85
C CYS A 48 0.20 -4.68 -5.45
N PHE A 49 0.17 -3.43 -5.00
CA PHE A 49 -0.46 -3.06 -3.74
C PHE A 49 -1.95 -3.39 -3.72
N ASP A 50 -2.67 -3.21 -4.84
CA ASP A 50 -4.06 -3.63 -4.90
C ASP A 50 -4.24 -5.13 -4.81
N LEU A 51 -3.34 -5.90 -5.42
CA LEU A 51 -3.37 -7.36 -5.31
C LEU A 51 -3.17 -7.79 -3.86
N VAL A 52 -2.22 -7.18 -3.15
CA VAL A 52 -1.98 -7.42 -1.72
C VAL A 52 -3.20 -7.01 -0.88
N ARG A 53 -3.79 -5.84 -1.15
CA ARG A 53 -5.00 -5.39 -0.45
C ARG A 53 -6.17 -6.35 -0.67
N GLN A 54 -6.35 -6.84 -1.90
CA GLN A 54 -7.40 -7.81 -2.24
C GLN A 54 -7.16 -9.16 -1.55
N SER A 55 -5.91 -9.64 -1.51
CA SER A 55 -5.58 -10.92 -0.86
C SER A 55 -5.82 -10.87 0.65
N MET A 56 -5.45 -9.76 1.30
CA MET A 56 -5.72 -9.52 2.72
C MET A 56 -7.23 -9.40 3.02
N THR A 57 -8.01 -8.78 2.14
CA THR A 57 -9.48 -8.69 2.34
C THR A 57 -10.15 -10.07 2.18
N CYS A 58 -9.61 -10.94 1.32
CA CYS A 58 -10.15 -12.28 1.07
C CYS A 58 -9.81 -13.27 2.21
N LYS A 59 -8.67 -13.09 2.86
CA LYS A 59 -8.24 -13.88 4.02
C LYS A 59 -7.77 -12.92 5.12
N PRO A 60 -8.71 -12.27 5.82
CA PRO A 60 -8.39 -11.29 6.82
C PRO A 60 -7.70 -11.97 8.00
N ASP A 61 -6.71 -11.27 8.53
CA ASP A 61 -6.20 -11.53 9.85
C ASP A 61 -7.04 -10.75 10.86
N LEU A 62 -7.58 -11.47 11.85
CA LEU A 62 -8.42 -10.88 12.90
C LEU A 62 -7.66 -10.71 14.23
N THR A 63 -6.36 -11.04 14.26
CA THR A 63 -5.53 -10.84 15.44
C THR A 63 -5.32 -9.34 15.68
N ILE A 64 -5.69 -8.88 16.88
CA ILE A 64 -5.49 -7.50 17.32
C ILE A 64 -4.17 -7.42 18.10
N GLU A 65 -3.34 -6.43 17.78
CA GLU A 65 -2.11 -6.16 18.55
C GLU A 65 -2.44 -5.72 19.97
N VAL A 66 -1.67 -6.21 20.93
CA VAL A 66 -1.84 -5.87 22.34
C VAL A 66 -1.14 -4.54 22.64
N GLY A 67 -1.88 -3.60 23.21
CA GLY A 67 -1.32 -2.33 23.65
C GLY A 67 -0.37 -2.50 24.85
N ASP A 68 0.78 -1.86 24.78
CA ASP A 68 1.73 -1.65 25.86
C ASP A 68 1.46 -0.28 26.52
N PRO A 69 0.96 -0.26 27.77
CA PRO A 69 0.69 0.98 28.50
C PRO A 69 1.94 1.84 28.74
N ALA A 70 3.12 1.24 28.84
CA ALA A 70 4.37 1.97 29.05
C ALA A 70 4.81 2.74 27.79
N LEU A 71 4.46 2.22 26.61
CA LEU A 71 4.66 2.88 25.32
C LEU A 71 3.51 3.83 24.95
N GLY A 72 2.35 3.70 25.60
CA GLY A 72 1.13 4.39 25.20
C GLY A 72 0.63 3.97 23.81
N GLY A 73 0.95 2.75 23.37
CA GLY A 73 0.70 2.28 22.01
C GLY A 73 0.97 0.78 21.86
N VAL A 74 1.20 0.32 20.63
CA VAL A 74 1.59 -1.07 20.31
C VAL A 74 3.05 -1.13 19.89
N THR A 75 3.66 -2.31 19.97
CA THR A 75 5.05 -2.53 19.53
C THR A 75 5.19 -2.62 18.01
N GLY A 76 4.10 -2.92 17.30
CA GLY A 76 4.08 -3.16 15.85
C GLY A 76 4.65 -4.52 15.40
N PHE A 77 5.23 -5.29 16.31
CA PHE A 77 5.83 -6.61 16.06
C PHE A 77 5.71 -7.51 17.29
N GLY A 78 5.73 -8.83 17.05
CA GLY A 78 5.75 -9.85 18.10
C GLY A 78 4.37 -10.40 18.48
N THR A 79 3.30 -9.88 17.88
CA THR A 79 1.96 -10.46 18.03
C THR A 79 1.88 -11.79 17.28
N GLU A 80 1.42 -12.84 17.95
CA GLU A 80 1.23 -14.15 17.32
C GLU A 80 -0.08 -14.19 16.54
N HIS A 81 0.01 -14.30 15.22
CA HIS A 81 -1.14 -14.38 14.33
C HIS A 81 -1.78 -15.77 14.35
N GLN A 82 -3.11 -15.81 14.39
CA GLN A 82 -3.86 -17.06 14.55
C GLN A 82 -4.64 -17.40 13.29
N CYS A 83 -4.64 -18.68 12.92
CA CYS A 83 -5.50 -19.17 11.84
C CYS A 83 -6.98 -19.03 12.24
N ILE A 84 -7.80 -18.50 11.34
CA ILE A 84 -9.24 -18.34 11.56
C ILE A 84 -10.06 -19.40 10.83
N ASN A 85 -11.22 -19.76 11.38
CA ASN A 85 -12.22 -20.54 10.66
C ASN A 85 -13.01 -19.61 9.73
N TRP A 86 -12.76 -19.71 8.43
CA TRP A 86 -13.40 -18.85 7.42
C TRP A 86 -14.92 -18.99 7.39
N GLN A 87 -15.45 -20.21 7.52
CA GLN A 87 -16.88 -20.45 7.47
C GLN A 87 -17.58 -19.76 8.66
N GLN A 88 -17.01 -19.92 9.86
CA GLN A 88 -17.55 -19.30 11.07
C GLN A 88 -17.57 -17.77 10.98
N LEU A 89 -16.51 -17.16 10.43
CA LEU A 89 -16.46 -15.70 10.23
C LEU A 89 -17.57 -15.23 9.27
N MET A 90 -17.69 -15.89 8.12
CA MET A 90 -18.70 -15.52 7.11
C MET A 90 -20.13 -15.74 7.63
N ASP A 91 -20.34 -16.76 8.45
CA ASP A 91 -21.63 -16.99 9.11
C ASP A 91 -21.95 -15.86 10.09
N TRP A 92 -20.98 -15.47 10.94
CA TRP A 92 -21.16 -14.34 11.85
C TRP A 92 -21.44 -13.04 11.09
N MET A 93 -20.70 -12.74 10.03
CA MET A 93 -20.93 -11.54 9.23
C MET A 93 -22.34 -11.49 8.64
N ARG A 94 -22.81 -12.59 8.04
CA ARG A 94 -24.15 -12.69 7.47
C ARG A 94 -25.25 -12.42 8.51
N ASP A 95 -25.03 -12.84 9.75
CA ASP A 95 -26.00 -12.70 10.83
C ASP A 95 -25.95 -11.31 11.51
N ASN A 96 -24.93 -10.48 11.20
CA ASN A 96 -24.67 -9.18 11.84
C ASN A 96 -24.51 -8.01 10.83
N GLU A 97 -24.86 -8.20 9.55
CA GLU A 97 -25.09 -7.12 8.57
C GLU A 97 -26.47 -6.47 8.75
#